data_AF-A0A933VWM1-F1
#
_entry.id   AF-A0A933VWM1-F1
#
_cell.length_a   1.000
_cell.length_b   1.000
_cell.length_c   1.000
_cell.angle_alpha   90.00
_cell.angle_beta   90.00
_cell.angle_gamma   90.00
#
_symmetry.space_group_name_H-M   'P 1'
#
loop_
_entity.id
_entity.type
_entity.pdbx_description
1 polymer ?
#
loop_
_entity_poly.entity_id
_entity_poly.type
_entity_poly.pdbx_seq_one_letter_code
_entity_poly.pdbx_strand_id
1 'polypeptide(L)'
;MTRVLKTAEEIEAMLLRDVRQQRHCDKVEAIRIRLCPPAEDTSGANWKVASVDPGQASREFAGAAVMIAMDRLQREVSLIAAA
;
A
#
# COMPACT_ATOMS: atom_id res chain seq x y z
N MET A 1 -0.24 -19.72 -3.87
CA MET A 1 -1.34 -19.07 -3.12
C MET A 1 -2.07 -18.15 -4.08
N THR A 2 -3.39 -18.22 -4.11
CA THR A 2 -4.23 -17.30 -4.89
C THR A 2 -4.36 -16.00 -4.10
N ARG A 3 -3.96 -14.86 -4.67
CA ARG A 3 -4.10 -13.56 -4.00
C ARG A 3 -5.57 -13.21 -3.79
N VAL A 4 -5.88 -12.58 -2.66
CA VAL A 4 -7.23 -12.10 -2.37
C VAL A 4 -7.50 -10.84 -3.18
N LEU A 5 -8.62 -10.81 -3.88
CA LEU A 5 -9.06 -9.65 -4.63
C LEU A 5 -9.67 -8.61 -3.68
N LYS A 6 -9.19 -7.36 -3.76
CA LYS A 6 -9.60 -6.24 -2.91
C LYS A 6 -9.80 -4.96 -3.73
N THR A 7 -10.72 -4.11 -3.31
CA THR A 7 -10.90 -2.77 -3.89
C THR A 7 -9.72 -1.86 -3.55
N ALA A 8 -9.58 -0.72 -4.24
CA ALA A 8 -8.51 0.23 -3.95
C ALA A 8 -8.61 0.74 -2.51
N GLU A 9 -9.82 1.10 -2.08
CA GLU A 9 -10.09 1.61 -0.73
C GLU A 9 -9.74 0.58 0.35
N GLU A 10 -10.03 -0.71 0.12
CA GLU A 10 -9.65 -1.77 1.07
C GLU A 10 -8.13 -1.91 1.17
N ILE A 11 -7.42 -1.91 0.05
CA ILE A 11 -5.95 -2.03 0.06
C ILE A 11 -5.32 -0.79 0.71
N GLU A 12 -5.82 0.41 0.41
CA GLU A 12 -5.38 1.67 1.04
C GLU A 12 -5.61 1.64 2.56
N ALA A 13 -6.77 1.16 3.03
CA ALA A 13 -7.07 1.01 4.44
C ALA A 13 -6.16 -0.03 5.13
N MET A 14 -5.87 -1.15 4.45
CA MET A 14 -4.94 -2.17 4.93
C MET A 14 -3.51 -1.61 5.06
N LEU A 15 -3.02 -0.89 4.04
CA LEU A 15 -1.73 -0.22 4.07
C LEU A 15 -1.65 0.80 5.21
N LEU A 16 -2.66 1.66 5.34
CA LEU A 16 -2.69 2.71 6.35
C LEU A 16 -2.67 2.11 7.76
N ARG A 17 -3.41 1.02 7.98
CA ARG A 17 -3.42 0.29 9.25
C ARG A 17 -2.05 -0.29 9.57
N ASP A 18 -1.41 -0.98 8.62
CA ASP A 18 -0.10 -1.61 8.83
C ASP A 18 0.99 -0.57 9.06
N VAL A 19 0.97 0.54 8.32
CA VAL A 19 1.92 1.65 8.49
C VAL A 19 1.74 2.33 9.85
N ARG A 20 0.50 2.62 10.28
CA ARG A 20 0.25 3.25 11.59
C ARG A 20 0.62 2.38 12.79
N GLN A 21 0.78 1.06 12.60
CA GLN A 21 1.29 0.17 13.64
C GLN A 21 2.81 0.26 13.81
N GLN A 22 3.52 0.83 12.84
CA GLN A 22 4.97 1.03 12.94
C GLN A 22 5.31 2.24 13.81
N ARG A 23 6.48 2.19 14.46
CA ARG A 23 6.96 3.30 15.28
C ARG A 23 7.10 4.58 14.45
N HIS A 24 6.67 5.71 15.02
CA HIS A 24 6.72 7.04 14.41
C HIS A 24 5.81 7.25 13.19
N CYS A 25 4.91 6.31 12.88
CA CYS A 25 4.02 6.36 11.73
C CYS A 25 2.53 6.42 12.11
N ASP A 26 2.20 6.54 13.41
CA ASP A 26 0.82 6.59 13.92
C ASP A 26 0.02 7.79 13.35
N LYS A 27 0.73 8.84 12.93
CA LYS A 27 0.15 10.07 12.36
C LYS A 27 0.12 10.15 10.83
N VAL A 28 0.45 9.07 10.12
CA VAL A 28 0.31 9.01 8.65
C VAL A 28 -1.16 9.23 8.31
N GLU A 29 -1.45 10.17 7.40
CA GLU A 29 -2.81 10.62 7.14
C GLU A 29 -3.51 9.73 6.11
N ALA A 30 -2.85 9.50 4.97
CA ALA A 30 -3.42 8.75 3.87
C ALA A 30 -2.33 8.05 3.04
N ILE A 31 -2.72 6.95 2.40
CA ILE A 31 -1.92 6.27 1.37
C ILE A 31 -2.85 6.03 0.20
N ARG A 32 -2.39 6.37 -1.02
CA ARG A 32 -3.15 6.13 -2.25
C ARG A 32 -2.44 5.13 -3.12
N ILE A 33 -3.21 4.26 -3.75
CA ILE A 33 -2.69 3.28 -4.71
C ILE A 33 -3.20 3.56 -6.12
N ARG A 34 -2.51 3.01 -7.10
CA ARG A 34 -2.94 2.96 -8.49
C ARG A 34 -2.79 1.55 -9.05
N LEU A 35 -3.60 1.23 -10.06
CA LEU A 35 -3.34 0.06 -10.90
C LEU A 35 -1.94 0.19 -11.52
N CYS A 36 -1.24 -0.93 -11.52
CA CYS A 36 0.09 -1.05 -12.10
C CYS A 36 -0.03 -1.91 -13.37
N PRO A 37 0.37 -1.41 -14.54
CA PRO A 37 0.43 -2.24 -15.73
C PRO A 37 1.44 -3.38 -15.54
N PRO A 38 1.26 -4.52 -16.21
CA PRO A 38 2.12 -5.69 -16.04
C PRO A 38 3.59 -5.44 -16.39
N ALA A 39 3.89 -4.42 -17.21
CA ALA A 39 5.25 -4.00 -17.51
C ALA A 39 5.98 -3.34 -16.31
N GLU A 40 5.23 -2.80 -15.36
CA GLU A 40 5.76 -2.21 -14.13
C GLU A 40 5.66 -3.18 -12.94
N ASP A 41 5.13 -4.38 -13.13
CA ASP A 41 4.88 -5.33 -12.04
C ASP A 41 6.16 -6.05 -11.59
N THR A 42 6.74 -5.58 -10.49
CA THR A 42 7.96 -6.17 -9.88
C THR A 42 7.65 -7.27 -8.88
N SER A 43 6.40 -7.38 -8.41
CA SER A 43 6.03 -8.22 -7.25
C SER A 43 4.90 -9.22 -7.57
N GLY A 44 4.48 -9.29 -8.83
CA GLY A 44 3.31 -10.05 -9.28
C GLY A 44 1.97 -9.37 -8.95
N ALA A 45 1.98 -8.14 -8.41
CA ALA A 45 0.80 -7.40 -7.98
C ALA A 45 0.41 -6.33 -9.00
N ASN A 46 -0.87 -6.28 -9.33
CA ASN A 46 -1.43 -5.34 -10.31
C ASN A 46 -1.67 -3.92 -9.76
N TRP A 47 -1.01 -3.54 -8.66
CA TRP A 47 -1.15 -2.22 -8.05
C TRP A 47 0.14 -1.79 -7.34
N LYS A 48 0.33 -0.47 -7.22
CA LYS A 48 1.44 0.16 -6.50
C LYS A 48 0.97 1.38 -5.72
N VAL A 49 1.72 1.76 -4.70
CA VAL A 49 1.52 3.04 -4.02
C VAL A 49 1.80 4.19 -4.99
N ALA A 50 0.86 5.10 -5.12
CA ALA A 50 0.94 6.29 -5.95
C ALA A 50 1.38 7.51 -5.13
N SER A 51 0.86 7.65 -3.91
CA SER A 51 1.24 8.72 -3.00
C SER A 51 1.06 8.32 -1.54
N VAL A 52 1.83 8.98 -0.67
CA VAL A 52 1.75 8.83 0.79
C VAL A 52 1.63 10.24 1.36
N ASP A 53 0.58 10.47 2.13
CA ASP A 53 0.45 11.66 2.96
C ASP A 53 0.94 11.33 4.37
N PRO A 54 2.14 11.79 4.76
CA PRO A 54 2.69 11.53 6.08
C PRO A 54 1.92 12.26 7.19
N GLY A 55 1.08 13.25 6.88
CA GLY A 55 0.46 14.12 7.88
C GLY A 55 1.51 14.75 8.80
N GLN A 56 1.44 14.39 10.09
CA GLN A 56 2.40 14.81 11.12
C GLN A 56 3.49 13.77 11.42
N ALA A 57 3.51 12.62 10.72
CA ALA A 57 4.57 11.65 10.82
C ALA A 57 5.82 12.12 10.04
N SER A 58 6.98 11.54 10.35
CA SER A 58 8.18 11.81 9.58
C SER A 58 8.12 11.11 8.21
N ARG A 59 8.42 11.87 7.15
CA ARG A 59 8.41 11.38 5.75
C ARG A 59 9.32 10.19 5.53
N GLU A 60 10.49 10.20 6.14
CA GLU A 60 11.48 9.14 5.98
C GLU A 60 10.98 7.81 6.59
N PHE A 61 10.43 7.89 7.80
CA PHE A 61 9.85 6.72 8.47
C PHE A 61 8.57 6.24 7.76
N ALA A 62 7.70 7.16 7.35
CA ALA A 62 6.49 6.82 6.60
C ALA A 62 6.82 6.12 5.27
N GLY A 63 7.81 6.61 4.52
CA GLY A 63 8.26 5.99 3.28
C GLY A 63 8.80 4.56 3.50
N ALA A 64 9.66 4.38 4.50
CA ALA A 64 10.20 3.05 4.84
C ALA A 64 9.10 2.08 5.29
N ALA A 65 8.19 2.53 6.16
CA ALA A 65 7.07 1.72 6.65
C ALA A 65 6.14 1.28 5.50
N VAL A 66 5.86 2.20 4.56
CA VAL A 66 5.05 1.92 3.37
C VAL A 66 5.70 0.86 2.50
N MET A 67 7.01 0.95 2.25
CA MET A 67 7.72 -0.05 1.44
C MET A 67 7.63 -1.45 2.04
N ILE A 68 7.76 -1.57 3.36
CA ILE A 68 7.64 -2.85 4.08
C ILE A 68 6.21 -3.40 4.01
N ALA A 69 5.21 -2.55 4.29
CA ALA A 69 3.80 -2.94 4.25
C ALA A 69 3.36 -3.32 2.82
N MET A 70 3.85 -2.59 1.82
CA MET A 70 3.57 -2.83 0.40
C MET A 70 4.13 -4.19 -0.04
N ASP A 71 5.39 -4.53 0.25
CA ASP A 71 5.96 -5.83 -0.13
C ASP A 71 5.14 -7.00 0.45
N ARG A 72 4.73 -6.88 1.72
CA ARG A 72 3.88 -7.91 2.37
C ARG A 72 2.53 -8.03 1.66
N LEU A 73 1.81 -6.91 1.52
CA LEU A 73 0.47 -6.91 0.94
C LEU A 73 0.46 -7.34 -0.53
N GLN A 74 1.46 -6.97 -1.33
CA GLN A 74 1.55 -7.39 -2.74
C GLN A 74 1.70 -8.92 -2.92
N ARG A 75 2.12 -9.65 -1.88
CA ARG A 75 2.14 -11.13 -1.88
C ARG A 75 0.77 -11.73 -1.55
N GLU A 76 -0.09 -10.97 -0.87
CA GLU A 76 -1.36 -11.44 -0.32
C GLU A 76 -2.58 -10.97 -1.14
N VAL A 77 -2.54 -9.75 -1.69
CA VAL A 77 -3.70 -9.09 -2.30
C VAL A 77 -3.44 -8.54 -3.70
N SER A 78 -4.47 -8.62 -4.53
CA SER A 78 -4.54 -7.99 -5.86
C SER A 78 -5.70 -7.01 -5.91
N LEU A 79 -5.53 -5.92 -6.64
CA LEU A 79 -6.55 -4.91 -6.85
C LEU A 79 -7.61 -5.45 -7.82
N ILE A 80 -8.88 -5.31 -7.46
CA ILE A 80 -9.99 -5.51 -8.39
C ILE A 80 -9.98 -4.31 -9.33
N ALA A 81 -9.66 -4.53 -10.61
CA ALA A 81 -9.95 -3.52 -11.62
C ALA A 81 -11.47 -3.35 -11.66
N ALA A 82 -11.95 -2.17 -11.26
CA ALA A 82 -13.34 -1.82 -11.51
C ALA A 82 -13.57 -1.89 -13.02
N ALA A 83 -14.54 -2.71 -13.43
CA ALA A 83 -14.92 -2.94 -14.83
C ALA A 83 -15.41 -1.66 -15.51
#